data_AF-A0A9D6HEC1-F1
#
_entry.id   AF-A0A9D6HEC1-F1
#
_cell.length_a   1.000
_cell.length_b   1.000
_cell.length_c   1.000
_cell.angle_alpha   90.00
_cell.angle_beta   90.00
_cell.angle_gamma   90.00
#
_symmetry.space_group_name_H-M   'P 1'
#
loop_
_entity.id
_entity.type
_entity.pdbx_description
1 polymer ?
#
loop_
_entity_poly.entity_id
_entity_poly.type
_entity_poly.pdbx_seq_one_letter_code
_entity_poly.pdbx_strand_id
1 'polypeptide(L)'
;MDVQHIHLLVCTSHLVNVMVAGAFGVLLFRNLVENFPPVSARLEAVYGTDAPARRILACVYLAIALMSVACLASAEVLYAVSAPLFVMQIVYKVLTSASVGTLKHPVVVANLLISVLHAVSVYFLITT
;
A
#
# COMPACT_ATOMS: atom_id res chain seq x y z
N MET A 1 -12.02 20.15 8.73
CA MET A 1 -10.69 19.85 9.29
C MET A 1 -9.77 20.95 8.79
N ASP A 2 -8.92 21.55 9.63
CA ASP A 2 -8.04 22.61 9.14
C ASP A 2 -6.90 22.04 8.26
N VAL A 3 -6.21 22.93 7.55
CA VAL A 3 -5.15 22.59 6.60
C VAL A 3 -4.01 21.80 7.26
N GLN A 4 -3.66 22.10 8.51
CA GLN A 4 -2.59 21.41 9.22
C GLN A 4 -2.94 19.95 9.50
N HIS A 5 -4.19 19.69 9.91
CA HIS A 5 -4.68 18.33 10.13
C HIS A 5 -4.82 17.53 8.83
N ILE A 6 -5.18 18.18 7.71
CA ILE A 6 -5.21 17.55 6.39
C ILE A 6 -3.80 17.16 5.95
N HIS A 7 -2.85 18.08 6.09
CA HIS A 7 -1.45 17.80 5.79
C HIS A 7 -0.93 16.61 6.60
N LEU A 8 -1.21 16.59 7.91
CA LEU A 8 -0.83 15.47 8.78
C LEU A 8 -1.45 14.15 8.31
N LEU A 9 -2.75 14.13 8.03
CA LEU A 9 -3.47 12.95 7.55
C LEU A 9 -2.88 12.39 6.25
N VAL A 10 -2.60 13.26 5.28
CA VAL A 10 -2.00 12.88 3.98
C VAL A 10 -0.59 12.32 4.19
N CYS A 11 0.23 12.97 5.02
CA CYS A 11 1.56 12.46 5.38
C CYS A 11 1.48 11.10 6.08
N THR A 12 0.58 10.93 7.03
CA THR A 12 0.34 9.64 7.70
C THR A 12 -0.06 8.57 6.70
N SER A 13 -0.90 8.89 5.72
CA SER A 13 -1.32 7.96 4.67
C SER A 13 -0.14 7.49 3.79
N HIS A 14 0.76 8.41 3.43
CA HIS A 14 1.98 8.04 2.72
C HIS A 14 2.96 7.26 3.60
N LEU A 15 3.11 7.60 4.87
CA LEU A 15 3.93 6.81 5.81
C LEU A 15 3.42 5.38 5.92
N VAL A 16 2.10 5.18 5.99
CA VAL A 16 1.50 3.83 5.96
C VAL A 16 1.84 3.09 4.66
N ASN A 17 1.81 3.77 3.50
CA ASN A 17 2.25 3.14 2.24
C ASN A 17 3.72 2.75 2.28
N VAL A 18 4.61 3.64 2.75
CA VAL A 18 6.05 3.33 2.85
C VAL A 18 6.29 2.16 3.79
N MET A 19 5.67 2.14 4.97
CA MET A 19 5.84 1.06 5.93
C MET A 19 5.26 -0.26 5.43
N VAL A 20 4.02 -0.27 4.95
CA VAL A 20 3.31 -1.51 4.60
C VAL A 20 3.71 -1.97 3.21
N ALA A 21 3.52 -1.14 2.18
CA ALA A 21 3.87 -1.53 0.81
C ALA A 21 5.39 -1.62 0.64
N GLY A 22 6.18 -0.78 1.30
CA GLY A 22 7.63 -0.93 1.28
C GLY A 22 8.09 -2.24 1.93
N ALA A 23 7.60 -2.58 3.13
CA ALA A 23 7.96 -3.83 3.79
C ALA A 23 7.54 -5.06 2.97
N PHE A 24 6.28 -5.15 2.55
CA PHE A 24 5.82 -6.29 1.75
C PHE A 24 6.44 -6.30 0.35
N GLY A 25 6.65 -5.15 -0.26
CA GLY A 25 7.37 -5.02 -1.52
C GLY A 25 8.77 -5.61 -1.41
N VAL A 26 9.55 -5.22 -0.40
CA VAL A 26 10.91 -5.74 -0.17
C VAL A 26 10.88 -7.25 0.13
N LEU A 27 10.00 -7.70 1.01
CA LEU A 27 9.86 -9.12 1.36
C LEU A 27 9.52 -9.99 0.13
N LEU A 28 8.69 -9.46 -0.79
CA LEU A 28 8.25 -10.18 -1.98
C LEU A 28 9.13 -9.94 -3.22
N PHE A 29 10.02 -8.95 -3.26
CA PHE A 29 10.69 -8.53 -4.50
C PHE A 29 11.87 -9.42 -4.90
N ARG A 30 12.64 -9.97 -3.95
CA ARG A 30 13.71 -10.95 -4.24
C ARG A 30 14.24 -11.57 -2.96
N ASN A 31 14.42 -12.89 -2.92
CA ASN A 31 15.32 -13.78 -2.14
C ASN A 31 15.87 -13.36 -0.75
N LEU A 32 15.39 -12.29 -0.12
CA LEU A 32 15.78 -11.90 1.23
C LEU A 32 15.22 -12.87 2.27
N VAL A 33 14.20 -13.64 1.89
CA VAL A 33 13.48 -14.55 2.78
C VAL A 33 13.93 -16.01 2.62
N GLU A 34 14.61 -16.36 1.53
CA GLU A 34 15.18 -17.72 1.38
C GLU A 34 16.18 -18.03 2.50
N ASN A 35 16.88 -17.00 2.97
CA ASN A 35 17.80 -17.09 4.11
C ASN A 35 17.09 -17.14 5.48
N PHE A 36 15.76 -16.99 5.52
CA PHE A 36 14.92 -17.03 6.73
C PHE A 36 13.73 -17.98 6.54
N PRO A 37 13.93 -19.31 6.69
CA PRO A 37 12.91 -20.32 6.42
C PRO A 37 11.55 -20.12 7.12
N PRO A 38 11.48 -19.62 8.37
CA PRO A 38 10.19 -19.39 9.03
C PRO A 38 9.36 -18.29 8.34
N VAL A 39 10.02 -17.31 7.73
CA VAL A 39 9.35 -16.18 7.08
C VAL A 39 8.91 -16.58 5.67
N SER A 40 9.70 -17.39 4.95
CA SER A 40 9.35 -17.83 3.59
C SER A 40 8.11 -18.72 3.60
N ALA A 41 8.05 -19.66 4.55
CA ALA A 41 6.87 -20.51 4.73
C ALA A 41 5.59 -19.72 5.02
N ARG A 42 5.68 -18.65 5.83
CA ARG A 42 4.54 -17.77 6.11
C ARG A 42 4.13 -16.94 4.89
N LEU A 43 5.10 -16.44 4.12
CA LEU A 43 4.80 -15.71 2.90
C LEU A 43 4.16 -16.62 1.86
N GLU A 44 4.59 -17.87 1.73
CA GLU A 44 3.95 -18.82 0.82
C GLU A 44 2.53 -19.19 1.24
N ALA A 45 2.29 -19.35 2.55
CA ALA A 45 0.95 -19.61 3.08
C ALA A 45 -0.05 -18.46 2.82
N VAL A 46 0.45 -17.23 2.62
CA VAL A 46 -0.39 -16.03 2.44
C VAL A 46 -0.41 -15.53 0.99
N TYR A 47 0.73 -15.49 0.30
CA TYR A 47 0.87 -14.94 -1.04
C TYR A 47 1.03 -16.02 -2.13
N GLY A 48 1.02 -17.29 -1.76
CA GLY A 48 1.29 -18.41 -2.66
C GLY A 48 2.78 -18.61 -2.91
N THR A 49 3.10 -19.66 -3.67
CA THR A 49 4.47 -20.04 -4.04
C THR A 49 5.21 -18.91 -4.75
N ASP A 50 6.54 -19.04 -4.85
CA ASP A 50 7.33 -18.09 -5.63
C ASP A 50 7.05 -18.18 -7.13
N ALA A 51 6.10 -17.38 -7.60
CA ALA A 51 5.68 -17.32 -8.99
C ALA A 51 5.86 -15.91 -9.56
N PRO A 52 5.99 -15.76 -10.90
CA PRO A 52 6.06 -14.46 -11.56
C PRO A 52 4.96 -13.48 -11.12
N ALA A 53 3.72 -13.96 -10.91
CA ALA A 53 2.61 -13.15 -10.41
C ALA A 53 2.89 -12.49 -9.06
N ARG A 54 3.51 -13.21 -8.12
CA ARG A 54 3.90 -12.68 -6.79
C ARG A 54 4.98 -11.60 -6.92
N ARG A 55 5.91 -11.76 -7.86
CA ARG A 55 6.95 -10.76 -8.13
C ARG A 55 6.39 -9.50 -8.79
N ILE A 56 5.41 -9.63 -9.68
CA ILE A 56 4.68 -8.47 -10.24
C ILE A 56 3.99 -7.69 -9.11
N LEU A 57 3.33 -8.38 -8.17
CA LEU A 57 2.73 -7.73 -7.01
C LEU A 57 3.78 -6.99 -6.15
N ALA A 58 4.96 -7.58 -5.96
CA ALA A 58 6.05 -6.93 -5.26
C ALA A 58 6.48 -5.62 -5.93
N CYS A 59 6.59 -5.61 -7.26
CA CYS A 59 6.89 -4.39 -8.02
C CYS A 59 5.82 -3.31 -7.82
N VAL A 60 4.54 -3.67 -7.78
CA VAL A 60 3.44 -2.73 -7.51
C VAL A 60 3.59 -2.12 -6.12
N TYR A 61 3.89 -2.93 -5.10
CA TYR A 61 4.11 -2.46 -3.73
C TYR A 61 5.31 -1.53 -3.61
N LEU A 62 6.43 -1.88 -4.23
CA LEU A 62 7.61 -1.01 -4.25
C LEU A 62 7.35 0.28 -5.00
N ALA A 63 6.65 0.26 -6.13
CA ALA A 63 6.28 1.47 -6.84
C ALA A 63 5.43 2.41 -5.98
N ILE A 64 4.42 1.87 -5.27
CA ILE A 64 3.59 2.64 -4.32
C ILE A 64 4.45 3.26 -3.21
N ALA A 65 5.38 2.49 -2.65
CA ALA A 65 6.27 2.95 -1.59
C ALA A 65 7.21 4.06 -2.09
N LEU A 66 7.85 3.88 -3.25
CA LEU A 66 8.75 4.87 -3.84
C LEU A 66 8.01 6.18 -4.19
N MET A 67 6.83 6.07 -4.78
CA MET A 67 5.99 7.26 -5.05
C MET A 67 5.60 7.96 -3.74
N SER A 68 5.32 7.21 -2.68
CA SER A 68 5.00 7.79 -1.38
C SER A 68 6.21 8.46 -0.71
N VAL A 69 7.41 7.91 -0.85
CA VAL A 69 8.65 8.60 -0.42
C VAL A 69 8.85 9.91 -1.18
N ALA A 70 8.66 9.89 -2.51
CA ALA A 70 8.78 11.10 -3.32
C ALA A 70 7.76 12.18 -2.92
N CYS A 71 6.52 11.79 -2.61
CA CYS A 71 5.48 12.70 -2.09
C CYS A 71 5.89 13.30 -0.73
N LEU A 72 6.46 12.51 0.18
CA LEU A 72 6.90 13.00 1.49
C LEU A 72 8.11 13.95 1.41
N ALA A 73 8.88 13.90 0.33
CA ALA A 73 10.07 14.73 0.13
C ALA A 73 9.75 16.15 -0.38
N SER A 74 8.55 16.39 -0.93
CA SER A 74 8.16 17.69 -1.48
C SER A 74 6.67 17.94 -1.26
N ALA A 75 6.34 19.04 -0.59
CA ALA A 75 4.96 19.45 -0.37
C ALA A 75 4.19 19.68 -1.70
N GLU A 76 4.87 20.19 -2.73
CA GLU A 76 4.26 20.37 -4.05
C GLU A 76 3.84 19.03 -4.66
N VAL A 77 4.76 18.05 -4.63
CA VAL A 77 4.50 16.69 -5.15
C VAL A 77 3.44 15.99 -4.30
N LEU A 78 3.47 16.19 -2.97
CA LEU A 78 2.50 15.64 -2.04
C LEU A 78 1.07 15.93 -2.51
N TYR A 79 0.71 17.20 -2.67
CA TYR A 79 -0.66 17.58 -3.02
C TYR A 79 -1.03 17.20 -4.47
N ALA A 80 -0.08 17.29 -5.40
CA ALA A 80 -0.32 16.95 -6.80
C ALA A 80 -0.58 15.45 -7.03
N VAL A 81 0.08 14.57 -6.26
CA VAL A 81 0.10 13.13 -6.52
C VAL A 81 -0.74 12.32 -5.53
N SER A 82 -1.00 12.83 -4.32
CA SER A 82 -1.73 12.09 -3.27
C SER A 82 -3.08 11.57 -3.74
N ALA A 83 -3.93 12.43 -4.30
CA ALA A 83 -5.27 12.04 -4.74
C ALA A 83 -5.24 10.89 -5.77
N PRO A 84 -4.57 11.01 -6.93
CA PRO A 84 -4.56 9.93 -7.91
C PRO A 84 -3.88 8.66 -7.37
N LEU A 85 -2.80 8.78 -6.58
CA LEU A 85 -2.12 7.61 -6.01
C LEU A 85 -3.01 6.86 -5.02
N PHE A 86 -3.75 7.56 -4.16
CA PHE A 86 -4.66 6.97 -3.18
C PHE A 86 -5.90 6.38 -3.85
N VAL A 87 -6.50 7.07 -4.82
CA VAL A 87 -7.65 6.55 -5.58
C VAL A 87 -7.30 5.26 -6.30
N MET A 88 -6.16 5.22 -7.02
CA MET A 88 -5.69 3.99 -7.67
C MET A 88 -5.55 2.86 -6.64
N GLN A 89 -4.98 3.17 -5.46
CA GLN A 89 -4.83 2.17 -4.41
C GLN A 89 -6.15 1.65 -3.86
N ILE A 90 -7.13 2.52 -3.63
CA ILE A 90 -8.45 2.14 -3.16
C ILE A 90 -9.08 1.17 -4.16
N VAL A 91 -9.06 1.53 -5.45
CA VAL A 91 -9.61 0.71 -6.54
C VAL A 91 -8.92 -0.65 -6.59
N TYR A 92 -7.58 -0.70 -6.65
CA TYR A 92 -6.85 -1.98 -6.69
C TYR A 92 -7.18 -2.86 -5.48
N LYS A 93 -7.22 -2.29 -4.27
CA LYS A 93 -7.42 -3.03 -3.02
C LYS A 93 -8.85 -3.59 -2.91
N VAL A 94 -9.84 -2.83 -3.34
CA VAL A 94 -11.24 -3.28 -3.40
C VAL A 94 -11.42 -4.34 -4.48
N LEU A 95 -10.82 -4.17 -5.66
CA LEU A 95 -10.84 -5.22 -6.69
C LEU A 95 -10.13 -6.49 -6.21
N THR A 96 -9.05 -6.35 -5.43
CA THR A 96 -8.34 -7.49 -4.83
C THR A 96 -9.23 -8.26 -3.86
N SER A 97 -10.03 -7.58 -3.03
CA SER A 97 -10.93 -8.27 -2.10
C SER A 97 -12.00 -9.09 -2.83
N ALA A 98 -12.55 -8.55 -3.92
CA ALA A 98 -13.49 -9.26 -4.78
C ALA A 98 -12.83 -10.46 -5.49
N SER A 99 -11.61 -10.28 -6.00
CA SER A 99 -10.84 -11.32 -6.70
C SER A 99 -10.43 -12.49 -5.80
N VAL A 100 -9.95 -12.20 -4.58
CA VAL A 100 -9.54 -13.25 -3.61
C VAL A 100 -10.75 -14.04 -3.08
N GLY A 101 -11.96 -13.46 -3.14
CA GLY A 101 -13.21 -14.15 -2.81
C GLY A 101 -13.41 -14.45 -1.32
N THR A 102 -12.55 -13.94 -0.44
CA THR A 102 -12.68 -14.11 1.02
C THR A 102 -12.12 -12.92 1.80
N LEU A 103 -12.89 -12.47 2.79
CA LEU A 103 -12.48 -11.43 3.74
C LEU A 103 -11.63 -11.97 4.90
N LYS A 104 -11.46 -13.29 5.01
CA LYS A 104 -10.60 -13.91 6.03
C LYS A 104 -9.11 -13.82 5.68
N HIS A 105 -8.79 -13.43 4.45
CA HIS A 105 -7.42 -13.32 4.00
C HIS A 105 -6.74 -12.11 4.67
N PRO A 106 -5.61 -12.27 5.38
CA PRO A 106 -5.02 -11.20 6.19
C PRO A 106 -4.62 -9.98 5.34
N VAL A 107 -4.13 -10.20 4.12
CA VAL A 107 -3.78 -9.12 3.18
C VAL A 107 -5.01 -8.36 2.72
N VAL A 108 -6.15 -9.03 2.54
CA VAL A 108 -7.40 -8.38 2.12
C VAL A 108 -7.89 -7.46 3.24
N VAL A 109 -7.87 -7.93 4.49
CA VAL A 109 -8.24 -7.12 5.66
C VAL A 109 -7.35 -5.89 5.77
N ALA A 110 -6.02 -6.06 5.72
CA ALA A 110 -5.07 -4.96 5.78
C ALA A 110 -5.30 -3.95 4.63
N ASN A 111 -5.53 -4.45 3.42
CA ASN A 111 -5.83 -3.62 2.26
C ASN A 111 -7.10 -2.79 2.46
N LEU A 112 -8.19 -3.38 2.93
CA LEU A 112 -9.45 -2.65 3.14
C LEU A 112 -9.31 -1.57 4.23
N LEU A 113 -8.61 -1.86 5.33
CA LEU A 113 -8.34 -0.87 6.37
C LEU A 113 -7.53 0.33 5.83
N ILE A 114 -6.50 0.06 5.01
CA ILE A 114 -5.73 1.13 4.38
C ILE A 114 -6.57 1.88 3.34
N SER A 115 -7.46 1.20 2.62
CA SER A 115 -8.38 1.87 1.69
C SER A 115 -9.32 2.84 2.42
N VAL A 116 -9.77 2.52 3.63
CA VAL A 116 -10.56 3.45 4.44
C VAL A 116 -9.74 4.68 4.80
N LEU A 117 -8.51 4.51 5.29
CA LEU A 117 -7.61 5.63 5.57
C LEU A 117 -7.43 6.53 4.34
N HIS A 118 -7.11 5.92 3.20
CA HIS A 118 -6.90 6.64 1.94
C HIS A 118 -8.17 7.34 1.45
N ALA A 119 -9.35 6.73 1.62
CA ALA A 119 -10.62 7.34 1.24
C ALA A 119 -10.92 8.59 2.08
N VAL A 120 -10.64 8.55 3.38
CA VAL A 120 -10.77 9.73 4.26
C VAL A 120 -9.79 10.82 3.83
N SER A 121 -8.54 10.47 3.53
CA SER A 121 -7.53 11.41 3.05
C SER A 121 -7.94 12.07 1.73
N VAL A 122 -8.41 11.29 0.76
CA VAL A 122 -8.91 11.79 -0.54
C VAL A 122 -10.11 12.70 -0.35
N TYR A 123 -11.08 12.32 0.49
CA TYR A 123 -12.27 13.12 0.75
C TYR A 123 -11.89 14.52 1.24
N PHE A 124 -11.01 14.63 2.24
CA PHE A 124 -10.60 15.94 2.76
C PHE A 124 -9.70 16.71 1.81
N LEU A 125 -8.86 16.03 1.03
CA LEU A 125 -7.98 16.64 0.04
C LEU A 125 -8.75 17.31 -1.11
N ILE A 126 -9.93 16.80 -1.46
CA ILE A 126 -10.76 17.33 -2.56
C ILE A 126 -11.79 18.37 -2.09
N THR A 127 -12.22 18.28 -0.83
CA THR A 127 -13.31 19.12 -0.29
C THR A 127 -12.82 20.37 0.43
N THR A 128 -11.50 20.55 0.57
CA THR A 128 -10.86 21.70 1.22
C THR A 128 -10.04 22.47 0.21
#